data_AF-A0A4Q3J1L5-F1
#
_entry.id   AF-A0A4Q3J1L5-F1
#
_cell.length_a   1.000
_cell.length_b   1.000
_cell.length_c   1.000
_cell.angle_alpha   90.00
_cell.angle_beta   90.00
_cell.angle_gamma   90.00
#
_symmetry.space_group_name_H-M   'P 1'
#
loop_
_entity.id
_entity.type
_entity.pdbx_description
1 polymer ?
#
loop_
_entity_poly.entity_id
_entity_poly.type
_entity_poly.pdbx_seq_one_letter_code
_entity_poly.pdbx_strand_id
1 'polypeptide(L)'
;MRKPQSMRALEDMGRVRLSENYFFRDFLHSEIASLHGIPNIPDDPDLAIAAGTKLCEELLEPLWSRFGRISIRSAYRSSAVNAFGNTHDLNCSQNEKNFAGHIWD
;
A
#
# COMPACT_ATOMS: atom_id res chain seq x y z
N MET A 1 2.00 12.53 -8.73
CA MET A 1 2.41 13.32 -7.56
C MET A 1 3.84 12.93 -7.23
N ARG A 2 4.63 13.85 -6.67
CA ARG A 2 5.99 13.49 -6.21
C ARG A 2 5.90 12.67 -4.92
N LYS A 3 6.89 11.81 -4.67
CA LYS A 3 7.04 11.09 -3.39
C LYS A 3 6.91 12.08 -2.22
N PRO A 4 5.97 11.88 -1.28
CA PRO A 4 5.79 12.77 -0.15
C PRO A 4 7.06 12.91 0.72
N GLN A 5 7.39 14.15 1.09
CA GLN A 5 8.53 14.50 1.94
C GLN A 5 8.11 15.36 3.16
N SER A 6 6.80 15.46 3.42
CA SER A 6 6.26 16.21 4.56
C SER A 6 4.99 15.54 5.10
N MET A 7 4.65 15.85 6.35
CA MET A 7 3.43 15.34 6.98
C MET A 7 2.18 15.68 6.18
N ARG A 8 2.06 16.92 5.70
CA ARG A 8 0.91 17.35 4.89
C ARG A 8 0.80 16.55 3.59
N ALA A 9 1.91 16.37 2.88
CA ALA A 9 1.91 15.59 1.64
C ALA A 9 1.56 14.10 1.89
N LEU A 10 1.97 13.54 3.03
CA LEU A 10 1.56 12.19 3.44
C LEU A 10 0.09 12.10 3.80
N GLU A 11 -0.46 13.12 4.46
CA GLU A 11 -1.89 13.21 4.72
C GLU A 11 -2.70 13.26 3.43
N ASP A 12 -2.29 14.11 2.50
CA ASP A 12 -2.96 14.29 1.20
C ASP A 12 -2.92 12.97 0.40
N MET A 13 -1.77 12.30 0.33
CA MET A 13 -1.64 10.97 -0.29
C MET A 13 -2.57 9.94 0.36
N GLY A 14 -2.57 9.87 1.69
CA GLY A 14 -3.42 8.91 2.41
C GLY A 14 -4.92 9.19 2.29
N ARG A 15 -5.32 10.44 1.99
CA ARG A 15 -6.71 10.85 1.77
C ARG A 15 -7.19 10.65 0.33
N VAL A 16 -6.32 10.23 -0.58
CA VAL A 16 -6.75 9.84 -1.93
C VAL A 16 -7.75 8.70 -1.80
N ARG A 17 -8.97 8.93 -2.28
CA ARG A 17 -10.04 7.93 -2.32
C ARG A 17 -9.80 7.03 -3.52
N LEU A 18 -9.61 5.74 -3.27
CA LEU A 18 -9.33 4.75 -4.32
C LEU A 18 -10.61 4.20 -4.94
N SER A 19 -11.68 4.12 -4.15
CA SER A 19 -13.03 3.73 -4.58
C SER A 19 -14.07 4.23 -3.56
N GLU A 20 -15.34 3.82 -3.69
CA GLU A 20 -16.41 4.23 -2.78
C GLU A 20 -16.04 3.98 -1.30
N ASN A 21 -15.50 2.82 -0.97
CA ASN A 21 -15.33 2.40 0.42
C ASN A 21 -13.87 2.40 0.91
N TYR A 22 -12.91 2.80 0.07
CA TYR A 22 -11.49 2.69 0.39
C TYR A 22 -10.70 3.97 0.10
N PHE A 23 -9.79 4.30 1.01
CA PHE A 23 -8.77 5.34 0.86
C PHE A 23 -7.38 4.70 0.82
N PHE A 24 -6.41 5.38 0.21
CA PHE A 24 -5.09 4.79 0.04
C PHE A 24 -4.42 4.45 1.39
N ARG A 25 -4.69 5.25 2.43
CA ARG A 25 -4.21 4.98 3.81
C ARG A 25 -4.58 3.60 4.33
N ASP A 26 -5.70 3.03 3.91
CA ASP A 26 -6.14 1.70 4.36
C ASP A 26 -5.13 0.60 3.98
N PHE A 27 -4.29 0.85 2.98
CA PHE A 27 -3.33 -0.12 2.42
C PHE A 27 -1.89 0.12 2.86
N LEU A 28 -1.58 1.28 3.48
CA LEU A 28 -0.20 1.71 3.78
C LEU A 28 0.37 1.15 5.09
N HIS A 29 -0.43 0.45 5.91
CA HIS A 29 0.06 -0.08 7.19
C HIS A 29 1.03 -1.26 7.00
N SER A 30 2.10 -1.26 7.79
CA SER A 30 3.06 -2.36 7.90
C SER A 30 3.67 -2.39 9.30
N GLU A 31 3.67 -3.55 9.93
CA GLU A 31 4.28 -3.78 11.23
C GLU A 31 5.80 -3.67 11.16
N ILE A 32 6.43 -4.14 10.07
CA ILE A 32 7.87 -3.98 9.82
C ILE A 32 8.23 -2.49 9.77
N ALA A 33 7.48 -1.72 8.98
CA ALA A 33 7.67 -0.27 8.88
C ALA A 33 7.55 0.42 10.25
N SER A 34 6.50 0.05 11.01
CA SER A 34 6.21 0.63 12.32
C SER A 34 7.28 0.30 13.36
N LEU A 35 7.70 -0.97 13.43
CA LEU A 35 8.67 -1.45 14.42
C LEU A 35 10.09 -0.94 14.12
N HIS A 36 10.47 -0.89 12.85
CA HIS A 36 11.84 -0.54 12.44
C HIS A 36 12.01 0.91 11.99
N GLY A 37 10.95 1.72 12.02
CA GLY A 37 11.00 3.14 11.65
C GLY A 37 11.29 3.38 10.17
N ILE A 38 10.89 2.46 9.30
CA ILE A 38 11.10 2.56 7.85
C ILE A 38 9.83 3.14 7.21
N PRO A 39 9.87 4.30 6.53
CA PRO A 39 8.68 4.87 5.91
C PRO A 39 8.10 3.96 4.81
N ASN A 40 6.84 3.56 4.96
CA ASN A 40 6.13 2.77 3.94
C ASN A 40 5.46 3.69 2.90
N ILE A 41 6.27 4.36 2.08
CA ILE A 41 5.84 5.39 1.13
C ILE A 41 6.25 4.97 -0.29
N PRO A 42 5.32 5.01 -1.27
CA PRO A 42 5.65 4.80 -2.68
C PRO A 42 6.73 5.71 -3.23
N ASP A 43 7.60 5.14 -4.05
CA ASP A 43 8.53 5.81 -4.94
C ASP A 43 7.80 6.51 -6.10
N ASP A 44 6.81 5.84 -6.71
CA ASP A 44 5.85 6.44 -7.66
C ASP A 44 4.41 6.37 -7.10
N PRO A 45 3.96 7.40 -6.37
CA PRO A 45 2.62 7.34 -5.78
C PRO A 45 1.49 7.40 -6.80
N ASP A 46 1.67 7.95 -8.00
CA ASP A 46 0.60 7.93 -9.01
C ASP A 46 0.37 6.51 -9.51
N LEU A 47 1.45 5.76 -9.75
CA LEU A 47 1.36 4.37 -10.16
C LEU A 47 0.75 3.50 -9.05
N ALA A 48 1.21 3.68 -7.81
CA ALA A 48 0.63 2.96 -6.67
C ALA A 48 -0.86 3.26 -6.47
N ILE A 49 -1.29 4.52 -6.65
CA ILE A 49 -2.69 4.92 -6.58
C ILE A 49 -3.48 4.27 -7.72
N ALA A 50 -2.96 4.29 -8.96
CA ALA A 50 -3.65 3.68 -10.10
C ALA A 50 -3.85 2.16 -9.90
N ALA A 51 -2.83 1.44 -9.42
CA ALA A 51 -2.93 0.03 -9.09
C ALA A 51 -3.92 -0.22 -7.94
N GLY A 52 -3.85 0.59 -6.88
CA GLY A 52 -4.76 0.51 -5.74
C GLY A 52 -6.22 0.77 -6.12
N THR A 53 -6.49 1.78 -6.97
CA THR A 53 -7.83 2.07 -7.51
C THR A 53 -8.36 0.86 -8.27
N LYS A 54 -7.55 0.24 -9.13
CA LYS A 54 -7.96 -0.96 -9.87
C LYS A 54 -8.27 -2.15 -8.97
N LEU A 55 -7.44 -2.41 -7.97
CA LEU A 55 -7.71 -3.44 -6.96
C LEU A 55 -9.05 -3.17 -6.24
N CYS A 56 -9.29 -1.91 -5.86
CA CYS A 56 -10.51 -1.55 -5.15
C CYS A 56 -11.75 -1.71 -6.03
N GLU A 57 -11.77 -1.09 -7.21
CA GLU A 57 -12.92 -1.07 -8.11
C GLU A 57 -13.25 -2.45 -8.71
N GLU A 58 -12.22 -3.21 -9.13
CA GLU A 58 -12.44 -4.45 -9.89
C GLU A 58 -12.57 -5.69 -9.00
N LEU A 59 -12.12 -5.63 -7.75
CA LEU A 59 -12.17 -6.78 -6.83
C LEU A 59 -12.84 -6.45 -5.50
N LEU A 60 -12.34 -5.47 -4.76
CA LEU A 60 -12.78 -5.28 -3.37
C LEU A 60 -14.21 -4.73 -3.26
N GLU A 61 -14.63 -3.82 -4.14
CA GLU A 61 -16.00 -3.32 -4.18
C GLU A 61 -17.01 -4.41 -4.55
N PRO A 62 -16.78 -5.24 -5.60
CA PRO A 62 -17.60 -6.42 -5.84
C PRO A 62 -17.72 -7.35 -4.63
N LEU A 63 -16.61 -7.62 -3.94
CA LEU A 63 -16.65 -8.46 -2.74
C LEU A 63 -17.44 -7.77 -1.60
N TRP A 64 -17.27 -6.46 -1.42
CA TRP A 64 -18.02 -5.69 -0.42
C TRP A 64 -19.52 -5.73 -0.68
N SER A 65 -19.94 -5.48 -1.92
CA SER A 65 -21.35 -5.52 -2.34
C SER A 65 -22.00 -6.87 -2.04
N ARG A 66 -21.24 -7.96 -2.15
CA ARG A 66 -21.73 -9.34 -1.99
C ARG A 66 -21.67 -9.85 -0.56
N PHE A 67 -20.63 -9.50 0.18
CA PHE A 67 -20.32 -10.11 1.48
C PHE A 67 -20.28 -9.11 2.64
N GLY A 68 -20.39 -7.82 2.36
CA GLY A 68 -20.26 -6.74 3.34
C GLY A 68 -18.81 -6.29 3.52
N ARG A 69 -18.60 -5.43 4.52
CA ARG A 69 -17.34 -4.72 4.73
C ARG A 69 -16.12 -5.63 4.83
N ILE A 70 -15.07 -5.31 4.08
CA ILE A 70 -13.76 -5.93 4.18
C ILE A 70 -12.79 -4.93 4.82
N SER A 71 -12.12 -5.35 5.88
CA SER A 71 -11.09 -4.55 6.52
C SER A 71 -9.72 -4.92 5.96
N ILE A 72 -8.98 -3.93 5.49
CA ILE A 72 -7.58 -4.09 5.09
C ILE A 72 -6.72 -3.95 6.35
N ARG A 73 -5.78 -4.89 6.55
CA ARG A 73 -4.84 -4.86 7.68
C ARG A 73 -3.43 -4.52 7.25
N SER A 74 -3.07 -4.91 6.03
CA SER A 74 -1.85 -4.55 5.32
C SER A 74 -2.02 -4.91 3.85
N ALA A 75 -1.29 -4.23 2.97
CA ALA A 75 -1.30 -4.55 1.53
C ALA A 75 -0.06 -4.00 0.83
N TYR A 76 0.02 -2.67 0.68
CA TYR A 76 1.14 -1.99 0.05
C TYR A 76 2.40 -2.10 0.91
N ARG A 77 3.52 -2.37 0.27
CA ARG A 77 4.84 -2.39 0.88
C ARG A 77 5.84 -1.75 -0.06
N SER A 78 6.48 -0.66 0.38
CA SER A 78 7.58 -0.04 -0.37
C SER A 78 8.74 -1.00 -0.53
N SER A 79 9.49 -0.81 -1.61
CA SER A 79 10.71 -1.58 -1.91
C SER A 79 11.69 -1.61 -0.74
N ALA A 80 11.79 -0.52 0.04
CA ALA A 80 12.65 -0.44 1.22
C ALA A 80 12.17 -1.35 2.36
N VAL A 81 10.87 -1.30 2.70
CA VAL A 81 10.28 -2.15 3.74
C VAL A 81 10.32 -3.63 3.33
N ASN A 82 10.05 -3.92 2.05
CA ASN A 82 10.07 -5.30 1.54
C ASN A 82 11.48 -5.88 1.53
N ALA A 83 12.48 -5.13 1.04
CA ALA A 83 13.86 -5.54 1.07
C ALA A 83 14.35 -5.79 2.50
N PHE A 84 14.05 -4.88 3.43
CA PHE A 84 14.40 -5.07 4.84
C PHE A 84 13.78 -6.35 5.40
N GLY A 85 12.50 -6.57 5.16
CA GLY A 85 11.82 -7.79 5.61
C GLY A 85 12.38 -9.06 4.97
N ASN A 86 12.84 -9.01 3.72
CA ASN A 86 13.44 -10.17 3.05
C ASN A 86 14.84 -10.47 3.62
N THR A 87 15.67 -9.45 3.82
CA THR A 87 17.02 -9.61 4.39
C THR A 87 17.02 -10.13 5.83
N HIS A 88 15.94 -9.87 6.58
CA HIS A 88 15.81 -10.26 7.99
C HIS A 88 14.82 -11.40 8.23
N ASP A 89 14.46 -12.17 7.19
CA ASP A 89 13.56 -13.33 7.28
C ASP A 89 12.17 -13.04 7.90
N LEU A 90 11.66 -11.81 7.72
CA LEU A 90 10.36 -11.36 8.21
C LEU A 90 9.23 -11.67 7.22
N ASN A 91 9.25 -12.86 6.63
CA ASN A 91 8.24 -13.36 5.68
C ASN A 91 7.99 -12.44 4.47
N CYS A 92 9.07 -11.93 3.88
CA CYS A 92 9.04 -11.15 2.64
C CYS A 92 9.90 -11.85 1.58
N SER A 93 9.44 -11.90 0.33
CA SER A 93 10.25 -12.32 -0.82
C SER A 93 11.07 -11.14 -1.37
N GLN A 94 11.99 -11.43 -2.31
CA GLN A 94 12.76 -10.42 -3.04
C GLN A 94 11.84 -9.45 -3.79
N ASN A 95 12.25 -8.18 -3.92
CA ASN A 95 11.44 -7.11 -4.52
C ASN A 95 10.96 -7.48 -5.94
N GLU A 96 11.84 -8.06 -6.75
CA GLU A 96 11.55 -8.47 -8.13
C GLU A 96 10.40 -9.46 -8.24
N LYS A 97 10.20 -10.28 -7.20
CA LYS A 97 9.07 -11.22 -7.11
C LYS A 97 7.79 -10.60 -6.54
N ASN A 98 7.90 -9.42 -5.94
CA ASN A 98 6.79 -8.71 -5.28
C ASN A 98 6.31 -7.47 -6.05
N PHE A 99 6.98 -7.08 -7.13
CA PHE A 99 6.43 -6.11 -8.08
C PHE A 99 5.08 -6.60 -8.60
N ALA A 100 4.10 -5.69 -8.66
CA ALA A 100 2.70 -5.97 -8.95
C ALA A 100 1.98 -6.90 -7.94
N GLY A 101 2.65 -7.26 -6.84
CA GLY A 101 2.06 -7.98 -5.69
C GLY A 101 1.88 -7.02 -4.51
N HIS A 102 2.88 -6.96 -3.63
CA HIS A 102 2.91 -6.03 -2.50
C HIS A 102 3.54 -4.67 -2.84
N ILE A 103 4.39 -4.61 -3.87
CA ILE A 103 4.97 -3.37 -4.37
C ILE A 103 4.15 -2.95 -5.60
N TRP A 104 3.49 -1.80 -5.51
CA TRP A 104 2.50 -1.35 -6.50
C TRP A 104 3.04 -0.32 -7.49
N ASP A 105 4.31 0.05 -7.33
CA ASP A 105 5.00 1.11 -8.04
C ASP A 105 6.39 0.69 -8.55
#